data_AF-A0A7K2WYR4-F1
#
_entry.id   AF-A0A7K2WYR4-F1
#
_cell.length_a   1.000
_cell.length_b   1.000
_cell.length_c   1.000
_cell.angle_alpha   90.00
_cell.angle_beta   90.00
_cell.angle_gamma   90.00
#
_symmetry.space_group_name_H-M   'P 1'
#
loop_
_entity.id
_entity.type
_entity.pdbx_description
1 polymer ?
#
loop_
_entity_poly.entity_id
_entity_poly.type
_entity_poly.pdbx_seq_one_letter_code
_entity_poly.pdbx_strand_id
1 'polypeptide(L)'
;MEHVDRCVVLVDAGYLLGAAASLLAGEPARSRITVDHAALIQGLRERAEADTEQPLLRIYWFDGAPDRVPQPEHRRLRVMPRVTVRLGALTRSDGRWAQKGVDAAMHAELTELARNRACSDVVLVTGDGDLLPGLMSAKEHGVAVHLWAVQAADGDYNQSEDLVAEADERRVLDRAWITHSVRAKETAAVCPPPPVPRPEIAAILSAPLPESGPESATGSGSSGSSGSSVPSASARKADGAVAPATEGRNGSGPAEHERADADADAPPAQGGRGVPTPKDLASLRAPLGPSVGTSAGTSAGQPTGQPTGPSGTAAAA
;
A
#
# COMPACT_ATOMS: atom_id res chain seq x y z
N MET A 1 -17.58 -26.51 18.87
CA MET A 1 -16.46 -25.87 18.16
C MET A 1 -15.91 -24.83 19.11
N GLU A 2 -14.59 -24.64 19.18
CA GLU A 2 -14.05 -23.47 19.88
C GLU A 2 -14.55 -22.20 19.18
N HIS A 3 -14.90 -21.17 19.94
CA HIS A 3 -15.15 -19.85 19.38
C HIS A 3 -13.81 -19.18 19.02
N VAL A 4 -13.82 -18.31 18.02
CA VAL A 4 -12.59 -17.64 17.53
C VAL A 4 -12.47 -16.28 18.20
N ASP A 5 -12.29 -16.34 19.52
CA ASP A 5 -12.25 -15.20 20.44
C ASP A 5 -10.93 -14.43 20.24
N ARG A 6 -10.95 -13.46 19.31
CA ARG A 6 -9.80 -12.70 18.79
C ARG A 6 -10.25 -11.42 18.11
N CYS A 7 -9.50 -10.34 18.27
CA CYS A 7 -9.69 -9.10 17.51
C CYS A 7 -8.74 -8.96 16.31
N VAL A 8 -9.16 -8.19 15.31
CA VAL A 8 -8.32 -7.69 14.19
C VAL A 8 -8.44 -6.17 14.12
N VAL A 9 -7.35 -5.48 13.82
CA VAL A 9 -7.36 -4.04 13.54
C VAL A 9 -7.20 -3.79 12.04
N LEU A 10 -8.10 -3.03 11.43
CA LEU A 10 -8.02 -2.53 10.06
C LEU A 10 -7.76 -1.01 10.10
N VAL A 11 -6.63 -0.55 9.57
CA VAL A 11 -6.20 0.85 9.65
C VAL A 11 -6.11 1.47 8.26
N ASP A 12 -6.89 2.53 8.00
CA ASP A 12 -6.56 3.47 6.92
C ASP A 12 -5.50 4.46 7.41
N ALA A 13 -4.30 4.38 6.82
CA ALA A 13 -3.24 5.34 7.06
C ALA A 13 -3.51 6.72 6.44
N GLY A 14 -4.41 6.82 5.46
CA GLY A 14 -4.93 8.08 4.91
C GLY A 14 -5.58 8.90 6.01
N TYR A 15 -6.68 8.41 6.54
CA TYR A 15 -7.42 8.95 7.67
C TYR A 15 -6.54 9.13 8.91
N LEU A 16 -5.93 8.05 9.44
CA LEU A 16 -5.22 8.10 10.72
C LEU A 16 -4.10 9.15 10.73
N LEU A 17 -3.24 9.17 9.71
CA LEU A 17 -2.12 10.10 9.66
C LEU A 17 -2.54 11.51 9.18
N GLY A 18 -3.58 11.61 8.35
CA GLY A 18 -4.15 12.90 7.95
C GLY A 18 -4.83 13.63 9.11
N ALA A 19 -5.70 12.94 9.85
CA ALA A 19 -6.37 13.50 11.02
C ALA A 19 -5.39 13.80 12.17
N ALA A 20 -4.38 12.95 12.40
CA ALA A 20 -3.32 13.25 13.35
C ALA A 20 -2.47 14.47 12.94
N ALA A 21 -2.25 14.69 11.63
CA ALA A 21 -1.59 15.90 11.13
C ALA A 21 -2.46 17.15 11.35
N SER A 22 -3.76 17.10 11.07
CA SER A 22 -4.68 18.21 11.39
C SER A 22 -4.71 18.51 12.90
N LEU A 23 -4.84 17.48 13.76
CA LEU A 23 -4.93 17.61 15.21
C LEU A 23 -3.67 18.21 15.86
N LEU A 24 -2.49 18.00 15.27
CA LEU A 24 -1.20 18.43 15.85
C LEU A 24 -0.54 19.60 15.13
N ALA A 25 -0.81 19.79 13.83
CA ALA A 25 -0.13 20.77 12.98
C ALA A 25 -1.08 21.68 12.17
N GLY A 26 -2.40 21.51 12.31
CA GLY A 26 -3.42 22.38 11.68
C GLY A 26 -3.67 22.12 10.19
N GLU A 27 -2.98 21.18 9.55
CA GLU A 27 -3.24 20.77 8.17
C GLU A 27 -3.07 19.24 7.99
N PRO A 28 -3.86 18.58 7.11
CA PRO A 28 -3.84 17.13 6.92
C PRO A 28 -2.62 16.59 6.15
N ALA A 29 -1.48 17.28 6.24
CA ALA A 29 -0.27 16.96 5.49
C ALA A 29 0.68 16.07 6.31
N ARG A 30 0.79 14.78 5.94
CA ARG A 30 1.72 13.82 6.58
C ARG A 30 3.18 14.33 6.67
N SER A 31 3.60 15.20 5.74
CA SER A 31 4.92 15.84 5.75
C SER A 31 5.17 16.68 7.01
N ARG A 32 4.13 17.24 7.65
CA ARG A 32 4.18 18.05 8.88
C ARG A 32 4.33 17.23 10.16
N ILE A 33 4.20 15.91 10.14
CA ILE A 33 4.30 15.07 11.33
C ILE A 33 5.47 14.07 11.26
N THR A 34 5.94 13.63 12.42
CA THR A 34 6.87 12.50 12.59
C THR A 34 6.16 11.42 13.38
N VAL A 35 6.15 10.20 12.86
CA VAL A 35 5.42 9.07 13.42
C VAL A 35 6.42 8.01 13.91
N ASP A 36 6.43 7.76 15.21
CA ASP A 36 7.00 6.54 15.77
C ASP A 36 6.02 5.39 15.50
N HIS A 37 6.28 4.69 14.40
CA HIS A 37 5.45 3.59 13.95
C HIS A 37 5.52 2.37 14.92
N ALA A 38 6.57 2.24 15.73
CA ALA A 38 6.66 1.15 16.70
C ALA A 38 5.76 1.45 17.91
N ALA A 39 5.83 2.67 18.45
CA ALA A 39 4.94 3.14 19.50
C ALA A 39 3.47 3.12 19.05
N LEU A 40 3.18 3.58 17.82
CA LEU A 40 1.82 3.56 17.26
C LEU A 40 1.26 2.14 17.14
N ILE A 41 2.04 1.19 16.61
CA ILE A 41 1.59 -0.20 16.44
C ILE A 41 1.37 -0.94 17.78
N GLN A 42 2.17 -0.62 18.82
CA GLN A 42 1.93 -1.18 20.16
C GLN A 42 0.72 -0.52 20.82
N GLY A 43 0.58 0.81 20.76
CA GLY A 43 -0.59 1.51 21.28
C GLY A 43 -1.91 1.08 20.62
N LEU A 44 -1.90 0.80 19.31
CA LEU A 44 -3.04 0.22 18.58
C LEU A 44 -3.36 -1.22 19.05
N ARG A 45 -2.35 -2.04 19.36
CA ARG A 45 -2.54 -3.38 19.93
C ARG A 45 -3.12 -3.31 21.33
N GLU A 46 -2.41 -2.65 22.24
CA GLU A 46 -2.74 -2.59 23.66
C GLU A 46 -4.15 -2.02 23.85
N ARG A 47 -4.52 -1.03 23.04
CA ARG A 47 -5.87 -0.47 23.06
C ARG A 47 -6.92 -1.38 22.44
N ALA A 48 -6.60 -2.17 21.42
CA ALA A 48 -7.55 -3.10 20.81
C ALA A 48 -7.82 -4.30 21.73
N GLU A 49 -6.78 -4.83 22.36
CA GLU A 49 -6.88 -5.91 23.34
C GLU A 49 -7.61 -5.45 24.62
N ALA A 50 -7.53 -4.16 24.97
CA ALA A 50 -8.28 -3.57 26.08
C ALA A 50 -9.74 -3.22 25.74
N ASP A 51 -10.03 -2.58 24.60
CA ASP A 51 -11.39 -2.15 24.25
C ASP A 51 -12.28 -3.30 23.73
N THR A 52 -11.71 -4.40 23.21
CA THR A 52 -12.47 -5.59 22.76
C THR A 52 -12.48 -6.73 23.78
N GLU A 53 -11.63 -6.69 24.81
CA GLU A 53 -11.27 -7.80 25.70
C GLU A 53 -10.70 -9.06 24.96
N GLN A 54 -10.40 -8.97 23.66
CA GLN A 54 -9.93 -10.09 22.83
C GLN A 54 -8.42 -10.03 22.51
N PRO A 55 -7.72 -11.17 22.41
CA PRO A 55 -6.31 -11.20 21.99
C PRO A 55 -6.15 -10.83 20.50
N LEU A 56 -5.13 -10.01 20.19
CA LEU A 56 -4.91 -9.51 18.84
C LEU A 56 -4.41 -10.62 17.90
N LEU A 57 -5.18 -10.89 16.85
CA LEU A 57 -4.74 -11.70 15.73
C LEU A 57 -3.71 -10.96 14.87
N ARG A 58 -4.09 -9.79 14.30
CA ARG A 58 -3.30 -9.04 13.31
C ARG A 58 -3.75 -7.57 13.20
N ILE A 59 -2.80 -6.69 12.89
CA ILE A 59 -3.06 -5.32 12.39
C ILE A 59 -2.83 -5.31 10.88
N TYR A 60 -3.85 -4.95 10.11
CA TYR A 60 -3.73 -4.66 8.69
C TYR A 60 -3.61 -3.15 8.49
N TRP A 61 -2.51 -2.75 7.85
CA TRP A 61 -2.20 -1.35 7.57
C TRP A 61 -2.40 -1.09 6.08
N PHE A 62 -3.41 -0.28 5.73
CA PHE A 62 -3.72 0.07 4.36
C PHE A 62 -3.21 1.47 4.06
N ASP A 63 -2.50 1.64 2.95
CA ASP A 63 -1.89 2.92 2.59
C ASP A 63 -1.76 3.09 1.07
N GLY A 64 -1.70 4.34 0.60
CA GLY A 64 -1.37 4.68 -0.78
C GLY A 64 0.14 4.67 -1.01
N ALA A 65 0.58 4.07 -2.12
CA ALA A 65 1.97 4.19 -2.56
C ALA A 65 2.07 4.48 -4.07
N PRO A 66 3.00 5.35 -4.52
CA PRO A 66 3.33 5.50 -5.94
C PRO A 66 3.62 4.14 -6.55
N ASP A 67 2.92 3.81 -7.65
CA ASP A 67 3.01 2.53 -8.36
C ASP A 67 2.88 1.27 -7.48
N ARG A 68 2.22 1.40 -6.31
CA ARG A 68 2.13 0.39 -5.22
C ARG A 68 3.49 -0.05 -4.65
N VAL A 69 4.57 0.70 -4.91
CA VAL A 69 5.94 0.37 -4.47
C VAL A 69 6.14 0.71 -2.99
N PRO A 70 6.52 -0.25 -2.12
CA PRO A 70 6.71 0.00 -0.69
C PRO A 70 7.78 1.05 -0.40
N GLN A 71 7.37 2.14 0.24
CA GLN A 71 8.23 3.23 0.72
C GLN A 71 9.03 2.79 1.96
N PRO A 72 10.06 3.55 2.40
CA PRO A 72 10.89 3.17 3.55
C PRO A 72 10.09 2.93 4.85
N GLU A 73 9.03 3.69 5.09
CA GLU A 73 8.11 3.49 6.22
C GLU A 73 7.28 2.21 6.09
N HIS A 74 6.73 1.92 4.90
CA HIS A 74 6.05 0.66 4.61
C HIS A 74 6.95 -0.56 4.80
N ARG A 75 8.25 -0.43 4.51
CA ARG A 75 9.25 -1.50 4.75
C ARG A 75 9.52 -1.71 6.24
N ARG A 76 9.53 -0.65 7.05
CA ARG A 76 9.64 -0.72 8.52
C ARG A 76 8.41 -1.38 9.14
N LEU A 77 7.21 -1.00 8.71
CA LEU A 77 5.96 -1.64 9.13
C LEU A 77 5.89 -3.13 8.77
N ARG A 78 6.34 -3.52 7.57
CA ARG A 78 6.33 -4.91 7.09
C ARG A 78 7.16 -5.91 7.89
N VAL A 79 8.06 -5.45 8.76
CA VAL A 79 8.87 -6.32 9.65
C VAL A 79 8.39 -6.32 11.10
N MET A 80 7.31 -5.59 11.43
CA MET A 80 6.76 -5.54 12.78
C MET A 80 5.88 -6.77 13.09
N PRO A 81 5.99 -7.37 14.30
CA PRO A 81 5.19 -8.54 14.66
C PRO A 81 3.68 -8.29 14.55
N ARG A 82 2.96 -9.22 13.90
CA ARG A 82 1.51 -9.16 13.63
C ARG A 82 1.04 -7.99 12.75
N VAL A 83 1.93 -7.28 12.05
CA VAL A 83 1.54 -6.22 11.08
C VAL A 83 1.49 -6.80 9.65
N THR A 84 0.55 -6.32 8.83
CA THR A 84 0.48 -6.67 7.39
C THR A 84 0.11 -5.45 6.57
N VAL A 85 1.03 -4.99 5.73
CA VAL A 85 0.84 -3.79 4.90
C VAL A 85 0.19 -4.14 3.55
N ARG A 86 -0.96 -3.56 3.28
CA ARG A 86 -1.66 -3.55 1.98
C ARG A 86 -1.43 -2.18 1.32
N LEU A 87 -1.12 -2.15 0.02
CA LEU A 87 -0.82 -0.90 -0.69
C LEU A 87 -1.77 -0.69 -1.87
N GLY A 88 -2.58 0.37 -1.79
CA GLY A 88 -3.34 0.90 -2.92
C GLY A 88 -2.45 1.72 -3.85
N ALA A 89 -2.98 2.06 -5.04
CA ALA A 89 -2.23 2.86 -5.99
C ALA A 89 -2.40 4.35 -5.68
N LEU A 90 -1.30 5.07 -5.46
CA LEU A 90 -1.31 6.54 -5.42
C LEU A 90 -1.13 7.06 -6.86
N THR A 91 -2.23 7.39 -7.52
CA THR A 91 -2.28 7.83 -8.92
C THR A 91 -2.41 9.34 -9.01
N ARG A 92 -1.72 10.00 -9.96
CA ARG A 92 -1.87 11.44 -10.18
C ARG A 92 -3.01 11.73 -11.17
N SER A 93 -4.18 12.12 -10.68
CA SER A 93 -5.30 12.60 -11.49
C SER A 93 -5.32 14.13 -11.48
N ASP A 94 -5.42 14.76 -12.65
CA ASP A 94 -5.73 16.20 -12.78
C ASP A 94 -4.77 17.12 -11.99
N GLY A 95 -3.50 16.72 -11.93
CA GLY A 95 -2.44 17.41 -11.19
C GLY A 95 -2.38 17.13 -9.68
N ARG A 96 -3.40 16.49 -9.10
CA ARG A 96 -3.46 16.09 -7.68
C ARG A 96 -3.08 14.61 -7.51
N TRP A 97 -2.60 14.25 -6.32
CA TRP A 97 -2.43 12.84 -5.95
C TRP A 97 -3.75 12.29 -5.39
N ALA A 98 -4.22 11.19 -5.96
CA ALA A 98 -5.42 10.48 -5.54
C ALA A 98 -5.05 9.03 -5.16
N GLN A 99 -5.40 8.64 -3.94
CA GLN A 99 -5.32 7.25 -3.48
C GLN A 99 -6.47 6.46 -4.11
N LYS A 100 -6.19 5.31 -4.72
CA LYS A 100 -7.21 4.49 -5.40
C LYS A 100 -7.15 3.03 -5.00
N GLY A 101 -8.25 2.53 -4.45
CA GLY A 101 -8.46 1.13 -4.09
C GLY A 101 -7.74 0.73 -2.80
N VAL A 102 -7.75 1.62 -1.79
CA VAL A 102 -7.38 1.26 -0.41
C VAL A 102 -8.62 0.76 0.30
N ASP A 103 -9.59 1.64 0.49
CA ASP A 103 -11.04 1.50 0.60
C ASP A 103 -11.60 0.16 0.04
N ALA A 104 -11.50 -0.08 -1.27
CA ALA A 104 -11.96 -1.35 -1.87
C ALA A 104 -11.19 -2.60 -1.38
N ALA A 105 -9.93 -2.46 -0.95
CA ALA A 105 -9.14 -3.54 -0.36
C ALA A 105 -9.42 -3.73 1.14
N MET A 106 -9.76 -2.65 1.86
CA MET A 106 -10.23 -2.69 3.25
C MET A 106 -11.58 -3.39 3.34
N HIS A 107 -12.54 -3.01 2.48
CA HIS A 107 -13.81 -3.70 2.34
C HIS A 107 -13.61 -5.19 2.03
N ALA A 108 -12.73 -5.53 1.07
CA ALA A 108 -12.50 -6.93 0.71
C ALA A 108 -11.89 -7.76 1.86
N GLU A 109 -10.90 -7.23 2.59
CA GLU A 109 -10.32 -7.93 3.74
C GLU A 109 -11.33 -8.03 4.90
N LEU A 110 -12.13 -6.98 5.17
CA LEU A 110 -13.18 -6.97 6.19
C LEU A 110 -14.23 -8.06 5.94
N THR A 111 -14.84 -8.08 4.74
CA THR A 111 -15.84 -9.09 4.38
C THR A 111 -15.24 -10.50 4.41
N GLU A 112 -14.00 -10.70 3.93
CA GLU A 112 -13.37 -12.03 3.90
C GLU A 112 -12.96 -12.52 5.31
N LEU A 113 -12.54 -11.63 6.22
CA LEU A 113 -12.28 -11.98 7.62
C LEU A 113 -13.56 -12.42 8.34
N ALA A 114 -14.65 -11.65 8.19
CA ALA A 114 -15.94 -11.93 8.82
C ALA A 114 -16.58 -13.21 8.27
N ARG A 115 -16.58 -13.36 6.93
CA ARG A 115 -17.12 -14.54 6.23
C ARG A 115 -16.43 -15.84 6.64
N ASN A 116 -15.11 -15.81 6.83
CA ASN A 116 -14.34 -16.97 7.30
C ASN A 116 -14.34 -17.12 8.84
N ARG A 117 -15.00 -16.22 9.59
CA ARG A 117 -15.00 -16.17 11.07
C ARG A 117 -13.58 -16.19 11.65
N ALA A 118 -12.69 -15.38 11.07
CA ALA A 118 -11.28 -15.30 11.47
C ALA A 118 -11.06 -14.59 12.83
N CYS A 119 -12.06 -13.83 13.27
CA CYS A 119 -12.10 -13.00 14.47
C CYS A 119 -13.57 -12.84 14.94
N SER A 120 -13.75 -12.58 16.23
CA SER A 120 -15.03 -12.15 16.82
C SER A 120 -15.25 -10.64 16.66
N ASP A 121 -14.15 -9.88 16.71
CA ASP A 121 -14.15 -8.42 16.80
C ASP A 121 -13.26 -7.80 15.72
N VAL A 122 -13.72 -6.69 15.13
CA VAL A 122 -12.91 -5.85 14.26
C VAL A 122 -12.88 -4.41 14.77
N VAL A 123 -11.68 -3.92 15.02
CA VAL A 123 -11.40 -2.49 15.20
C VAL A 123 -11.16 -1.88 13.83
N LEU A 124 -11.96 -0.87 13.46
CA LEU A 124 -11.86 -0.15 12.19
C LEU A 124 -11.42 1.30 12.44
N VAL A 125 -10.21 1.65 12.02
CA VAL A 125 -9.66 3.02 12.13
C VAL A 125 -9.84 3.72 10.78
N THR A 126 -10.95 4.44 10.64
CA THR A 126 -11.31 5.18 9.41
C THR A 126 -12.29 6.32 9.70
N GLY A 127 -12.47 7.21 8.72
CA GLY A 127 -13.59 8.15 8.63
C GLY A 127 -14.41 8.00 7.35
N ASP A 128 -14.02 7.12 6.43
CA ASP A 128 -14.63 6.99 5.10
C ASP A 128 -15.94 6.19 5.12
N GLY A 129 -17.00 6.78 4.55
CA GLY A 129 -18.33 6.18 4.42
C GLY A 129 -18.40 5.07 3.37
N ASP A 130 -17.49 5.01 2.39
CA ASP A 130 -17.44 3.96 1.36
C ASP A 130 -17.21 2.55 1.95
N LEU A 131 -16.82 2.47 3.23
CA LEU A 131 -16.64 1.21 3.97
C LEU A 131 -17.92 0.70 4.67
N LEU A 132 -19.00 1.49 4.70
CA LEU A 132 -20.28 1.12 5.33
C LEU A 132 -20.83 -0.24 4.84
N PRO A 133 -20.86 -0.57 3.53
CA PRO A 133 -21.35 -1.88 3.07
C PRO A 133 -20.51 -3.06 3.59
N GLY A 134 -19.20 -2.84 3.76
CA GLY A 134 -18.29 -3.83 4.34
C GLY A 134 -18.52 -4.02 5.84
N LEU A 135 -18.81 -2.93 6.56
CA LEU A 135 -19.15 -2.94 7.99
C LEU A 135 -20.48 -3.66 8.24
N MET A 136 -21.54 -3.31 7.49
CA MET A 136 -22.83 -4.00 7.53
C MET A 136 -22.66 -5.51 7.29
N SER A 137 -21.92 -5.89 6.25
CA SER A 137 -21.71 -7.31 5.94
C SER A 137 -20.84 -8.05 6.96
N ALA A 138 -19.96 -7.35 7.70
CA ALA A 138 -19.26 -7.97 8.83
C ALA A 138 -20.22 -8.32 9.97
N LYS A 139 -21.13 -7.41 10.30
CA LYS A 139 -22.17 -7.61 11.33
C LYS A 139 -23.16 -8.71 10.95
N GLU A 140 -23.54 -8.82 9.67
CA GLU A 140 -24.36 -9.95 9.15
C GLU A 140 -23.73 -11.33 9.41
N HIS A 141 -22.39 -11.41 9.46
CA HIS A 141 -21.66 -12.65 9.76
C HIS A 141 -21.43 -12.90 11.26
N GLY A 142 -21.86 -11.97 12.13
CA GLY A 142 -21.75 -12.05 13.59
C GLY A 142 -20.43 -11.50 14.16
N VAL A 143 -19.78 -10.56 13.46
CA VAL A 143 -18.59 -9.84 13.95
C VAL A 143 -19.00 -8.51 14.56
N ALA A 144 -18.53 -8.21 15.78
CA ALA A 144 -18.71 -6.91 16.41
C ALA A 144 -17.72 -5.88 15.83
N VAL A 145 -18.20 -4.68 15.48
CA VAL A 145 -17.36 -3.65 14.84
C VAL A 145 -17.18 -2.42 15.72
N HIS A 146 -15.92 -2.17 16.09
CA HIS A 146 -15.46 -1.07 16.93
C HIS A 146 -14.87 0.03 16.04
N LEU A 147 -15.60 1.12 15.82
CA LEU A 147 -15.16 2.25 15.01
C LEU A 147 -14.29 3.22 15.82
N TRP A 148 -13.05 3.44 15.38
CA TRP A 148 -12.09 4.32 16.05
C TRP A 148 -11.86 5.61 15.27
N ALA A 149 -12.25 6.73 15.88
CA ALA A 149 -11.99 8.08 15.38
C ALA A 149 -10.63 8.60 15.85
N VAL A 150 -10.04 9.53 15.12
CA VAL A 150 -9.04 10.47 15.66
C VAL A 150 -9.74 11.75 16.07
N GLN A 151 -9.41 12.32 17.23
CA GLN A 151 -9.95 13.63 17.65
C GLN A 151 -9.71 14.70 16.57
N ALA A 152 -10.75 15.44 16.19
CA ALA A 152 -10.62 16.58 15.28
C ALA A 152 -10.02 17.81 15.99
N ALA A 153 -9.39 18.70 15.23
CA ALA A 153 -8.77 19.92 15.78
C ALA A 153 -9.80 20.91 16.33
N ASP A 154 -10.89 21.12 15.59
CA ASP A 154 -11.88 22.19 15.81
C ASP A 154 -13.15 21.72 16.55
N GLY A 155 -13.25 20.42 16.83
CA GLY A 155 -14.41 19.78 17.48
C GLY A 155 -15.42 19.15 16.53
N ASP A 156 -15.35 19.46 15.24
CA ASP A 156 -16.21 18.89 14.19
C ASP A 156 -15.98 17.37 13.98
N TYR A 157 -16.97 16.69 13.38
CA TYR A 157 -16.87 15.27 13.06
C TYR A 157 -16.03 15.05 11.79
N ASN A 158 -15.10 14.09 11.86
CA ASN A 158 -14.24 13.70 10.74
C ASN A 158 -14.52 12.27 10.22
N GLN A 159 -15.73 11.77 10.47
CA GLN A 159 -16.21 10.44 10.05
C GLN A 159 -17.61 10.56 9.44
N SER A 160 -17.96 9.65 8.52
CA SER A 160 -19.35 9.46 8.06
C SER A 160 -20.30 9.21 9.23
N GLU A 161 -21.43 9.91 9.25
CA GLU A 161 -22.48 9.74 10.26
C GLU A 161 -23.14 8.36 10.17
N ASP A 162 -23.38 7.85 8.95
CA ASP A 162 -23.94 6.51 8.73
C ASP A 162 -23.02 5.41 9.26
N LEU A 163 -21.70 5.55 9.05
CA LEU A 163 -20.69 4.62 9.56
C LEU A 163 -20.64 4.65 11.11
N VAL A 164 -20.85 5.83 11.71
CA VAL A 164 -20.96 6.00 13.17
C VAL A 164 -22.25 5.41 13.72
N ALA A 165 -23.35 5.44 12.96
CA ALA A 165 -24.65 4.91 13.36
C ALA A 165 -24.74 3.38 13.26
N GLU A 166 -24.01 2.76 12.32
CA GLU A 166 -23.99 1.31 12.12
C GLU A 166 -22.89 0.58 12.90
N ALA A 167 -21.86 1.28 13.40
CA ALA A 167 -20.86 0.65 14.27
C ALA A 167 -21.45 0.23 15.63
N ASP A 168 -21.05 -0.94 16.15
CA ASP A 168 -21.52 -1.45 17.45
C ASP A 168 -20.91 -0.67 18.62
N GLU A 169 -19.65 -0.26 18.46
CA GLU A 169 -18.96 0.65 19.37
C GLU A 169 -18.28 1.79 18.64
N ARG A 170 -18.17 2.95 19.30
CA ARG A 170 -17.35 4.08 18.84
C ARG A 170 -16.41 4.59 19.93
N ARG A 171 -15.13 4.71 19.59
CA ARG A 171 -14.07 5.24 20.46
C ARG A 171 -13.33 6.38 19.76
N VAL A 172 -12.74 7.30 20.54
CA VAL A 172 -11.96 8.43 20.03
C VAL A 172 -10.54 8.36 20.56
N LEU A 173 -9.57 8.36 19.65
CA LEU A 173 -8.14 8.49 19.92
C LEU A 173 -7.85 9.99 20.12
N ASP A 174 -7.72 10.39 21.39
CA ASP A 174 -7.54 11.79 21.78
C ASP A 174 -6.12 12.31 21.49
N ARG A 175 -5.92 13.62 21.68
CA ARG A 175 -4.61 14.26 21.52
C ARG A 175 -3.53 13.64 22.44
N ALA A 176 -3.86 13.18 23.64
CA ALA A 176 -2.87 12.58 24.54
C ALA A 176 -2.36 11.24 23.98
N TRP A 177 -3.27 10.36 23.56
CA TRP A 177 -2.94 9.10 22.89
C TRP A 177 -2.15 9.33 21.59
N ILE A 178 -2.60 10.26 20.74
CA ILE A 178 -1.94 10.58 19.47
C ILE A 178 -0.52 11.14 19.71
N THR A 179 -0.32 12.03 20.69
CA THR A 179 1.01 12.60 20.99
C THR A 179 2.04 11.61 21.53
N HIS A 180 1.61 10.43 22.02
CA HIS A 180 2.53 9.38 22.45
C HIS A 180 3.38 8.84 21.30
N SER A 181 2.80 8.74 20.09
CA SER A 181 3.45 8.16 18.91
C SER A 181 3.66 9.14 17.75
N VAL A 182 2.85 10.20 17.66
CA VAL A 182 2.93 11.21 16.60
C VAL A 182 3.34 12.56 17.18
N ARG A 183 4.31 13.23 16.54
CA ARG A 183 4.71 14.61 16.90
C ARG A 183 4.63 15.51 15.69
N ALA A 184 4.15 16.73 15.86
CA ALA A 184 4.33 17.77 14.84
C ALA A 184 5.84 17.99 14.62
N LYS A 185 6.24 18.16 13.36
CA LYS A 185 7.52 18.76 13.02
C LYS A 185 7.38 20.26 13.20
N GLU A 186 8.23 20.86 14.02
CA GLU A 186 8.47 22.28 13.93
C GLU A 186 8.94 22.59 12.50
N THR A 187 8.16 23.36 11.74
CA THR A 187 8.76 24.14 10.66
C THR A 187 9.73 25.08 11.32
N ALA A 188 11.02 24.87 11.06
CA ALA A 188 12.08 25.76 11.53
C ALA A 188 11.65 27.21 11.25
N ALA A 189 11.43 27.98 12.31
CA ALA A 189 10.97 29.35 12.19
C ALA A 189 11.94 30.11 11.27
N VAL A 190 11.38 31.05 10.48
CA VAL A 190 12.12 31.87 9.50
C VAL A 190 13.48 32.23 10.08
N CYS A 191 14.56 31.76 9.43
CA CYS A 191 15.91 32.07 9.88
C CYS A 191 16.01 33.59 10.09
N PRO A 192 16.51 34.07 11.23
CA PRO A 192 16.72 35.51 11.40
C PRO A 192 17.57 35.99 10.22
N PRO A 193 17.22 37.14 9.60
CA PRO A 193 17.87 37.59 8.38
C PRO A 193 19.39 37.59 8.61
N PRO A 194 20.19 37.09 7.65
CA PRO A 194 21.61 36.88 7.84
C PRO A 194 22.25 38.18 8.37
N PRO A 195 23.00 38.13 9.48
CA PRO A 195 23.44 39.33 10.17
C PRO A 195 24.19 40.22 9.20
N VAL A 196 23.67 41.44 9.00
CA VAL A 196 24.15 42.36 7.96
C VAL A 196 25.66 42.47 8.09
N PRO A 197 26.44 42.10 7.05
CA PRO A 197 27.89 41.99 7.17
C PRO A 197 28.46 43.34 7.61
N ARG A 198 29.25 43.33 8.69
CA ARG A 198 29.98 44.51 9.13
C ARG A 198 30.80 45.04 7.95
N PRO A 199 30.96 46.37 7.80
CA PRO A 199 31.42 46.99 6.55
C PRO A 199 32.77 46.45 6.03
N GLU A 200 33.64 45.96 6.91
CA GLU A 200 34.89 45.25 6.55
C GLU A 200 34.66 44.04 5.62
N ILE A 201 33.64 43.21 5.91
CA ILE A 201 33.36 41.99 5.13
C ILE A 201 32.75 42.33 3.77
N ALA A 202 31.91 43.37 3.72
CA ALA A 202 31.36 43.88 2.46
C ALA A 202 32.47 44.44 1.55
N ALA A 203 33.44 45.17 2.11
CA ALA A 203 34.58 45.70 1.36
C ALA A 203 35.44 44.59 0.72
N ILE A 204 35.63 43.46 1.40
CA ILE A 204 36.37 42.31 0.86
C ILE A 204 35.60 41.65 -0.30
N LEU A 205 34.27 41.50 -0.17
CA LEU A 205 33.43 40.85 -1.20
C LEU A 205 33.08 41.77 -2.38
N SER A 206 33.24 43.09 -2.24
CA SER A 206 33.07 44.08 -3.33
C SER A 206 34.40 44.50 -3.99
N ALA A 207 35.52 43.90 -3.63
CA ALA A 207 36.79 44.15 -4.28
C ALA A 207 36.79 43.61 -5.72
N PRO A 208 37.07 44.44 -6.75
CA PRO A 208 37.24 43.93 -8.11
C PRO A 208 38.41 42.94 -8.17
N LEU A 209 38.24 41.86 -8.95
CA LEU A 209 39.40 41.05 -9.35
C LEU A 209 40.36 41.95 -10.14
N PRO A 210 41.68 41.88 -9.90
CA PRO A 210 42.63 42.66 -10.70
C PRO A 210 42.60 42.16 -12.15
N GLU A 211 42.29 43.07 -13.08
CA GLU A 211 42.26 42.72 -14.50
C GLU A 211 43.66 42.35 -14.98
N SER A 212 43.78 41.17 -15.59
CA SER A 212 45.02 40.73 -16.24
C SER A 212 45.19 41.49 -17.55
N GLY A 213 45.97 42.57 -17.51
CA GLY A 213 46.32 43.38 -18.68
C GLY A 213 46.98 42.53 -19.79
N PRO A 214 46.78 42.88 -21.08
CA PRO A 214 47.10 41.97 -22.19
C PRO A 214 48.52 42.14 -22.72
N GLU A 215 49.23 41.02 -22.92
CA GLU A 215 50.39 40.94 -23.83
C GLU A 215 50.21 39.82 -24.87
N SER A 216 49.69 40.19 -26.04
CA SER A 216 49.69 39.34 -27.23
C SER A 216 51.00 39.52 -28.00
N ALA A 217 51.99 38.65 -27.76
CA ALA A 217 53.22 38.59 -28.54
C ALA A 217 53.18 37.39 -29.52
N THR A 218 53.05 37.64 -30.81
CA THR A 218 53.05 36.61 -31.85
C THR A 218 54.47 36.12 -32.15
N GLY A 219 54.70 34.81 -32.06
CA GLY A 219 55.95 34.15 -32.44
C GLY A 219 55.70 32.86 -33.20
N SER A 220 55.98 32.84 -34.50
CA SER A 220 55.89 31.64 -35.34
C SER A 220 57.28 31.04 -35.55
N GLY A 221 57.41 29.73 -35.33
CA GLY A 221 58.64 28.96 -35.53
C GLY A 221 58.36 27.45 -35.40
N SER A 222 59.04 26.62 -36.17
CA SER A 222 58.74 25.19 -36.29
C SER A 222 59.96 24.29 -36.17
N SER A 223 59.69 22.97 -36.06
CA SER A 223 60.61 21.84 -36.31
C SER A 223 61.53 21.39 -35.15
N GLY A 224 61.72 20.06 -35.04
CA GLY A 224 62.50 19.37 -34.00
C GLY A 224 61.61 18.72 -32.92
N SER A 225 61.18 17.44 -32.98
CA SER A 225 61.83 16.14 -33.26
C SER A 225 62.40 15.44 -32.01
N SER A 226 61.95 14.20 -31.75
CA SER A 226 62.37 13.26 -30.67
C SER A 226 62.06 13.73 -29.23
N GLY A 227 61.62 12.92 -28.26
CA GLY A 227 61.14 11.51 -28.15
C GLY A 227 60.37 11.40 -26.80
N SER A 228 59.86 10.27 -26.30
CA SER A 228 59.89 8.86 -26.72
C SER A 228 58.67 8.10 -26.11
N SER A 229 58.26 7.02 -26.77
CA SER A 229 57.57 5.83 -26.23
C SER A 229 56.88 5.87 -24.84
N VAL A 230 55.54 5.84 -24.84
CA VAL A 230 54.76 4.91 -23.98
C VAL A 230 55.12 3.45 -24.32
N PRO A 231 55.00 2.44 -23.43
CA PRO A 231 53.71 2.05 -22.79
C PRO A 231 53.86 1.64 -21.29
N SER A 232 52.83 1.60 -20.44
CA SER A 232 51.64 0.71 -20.44
C SER A 232 51.96 -0.78 -20.61
N ALA A 233 51.94 -1.55 -19.52
CA ALA A 233 52.12 -2.99 -19.53
C ALA A 233 50.94 -3.70 -18.86
N SER A 234 50.20 -4.50 -19.64
CA SER A 234 49.12 -5.37 -19.14
C SER A 234 49.24 -6.75 -19.77
N ALA A 235 49.50 -7.77 -18.93
CA ALA A 235 49.59 -9.18 -19.30
C ALA A 235 49.58 -10.05 -18.02
N ARG A 236 49.03 -11.28 -17.99
CA ARG A 236 48.18 -12.02 -18.96
C ARG A 236 47.45 -13.18 -18.24
N LYS A 237 46.47 -13.81 -18.91
CA LYS A 237 45.78 -15.04 -18.45
C LYS A 237 46.69 -16.28 -18.53
N ALA A 238 46.41 -17.25 -17.67
CA ALA A 238 46.08 -18.64 -18.03
C ALA A 238 44.96 -19.08 -17.04
N ASP A 239 43.82 -19.69 -17.38
CA ASP A 239 43.44 -20.77 -18.31
C ASP A 239 43.99 -22.15 -17.91
N GLY A 240 43.08 -23.11 -17.67
CA GLY A 240 43.37 -24.49 -17.26
C GLY A 240 42.21 -25.11 -16.46
N ALA A 241 41.35 -25.90 -17.12
CA ALA A 241 40.22 -26.59 -16.50
C ALA A 241 40.31 -28.11 -16.71
N VAL A 242 40.00 -28.91 -15.67
CA VAL A 242 39.89 -30.39 -15.74
C VAL A 242 38.82 -30.91 -14.77
N ALA A 243 38.03 -31.89 -15.22
CA ALA A 243 37.14 -32.78 -14.47
C ALA A 243 36.82 -34.00 -15.38
N PRO A 244 36.15 -35.10 -14.94
CA PRO A 244 35.70 -35.49 -13.59
C PRO A 244 36.13 -36.95 -13.20
N ALA A 245 35.44 -37.57 -12.21
CA ALA A 245 35.32 -39.04 -11.97
C ALA A 245 36.55 -39.78 -11.36
N THR A 246 36.45 -40.90 -10.60
CA THR A 246 35.29 -41.70 -10.11
C THR A 246 35.63 -42.56 -8.87
N GLU A 247 34.58 -43.01 -8.17
CA GLU A 247 34.45 -44.25 -7.35
C GLU A 247 35.18 -44.46 -6.01
N GLY A 248 34.50 -45.23 -5.13
CA GLY A 248 34.94 -45.77 -3.84
C GLY A 248 33.76 -46.51 -3.17
N ARG A 249 33.80 -47.84 -3.10
CA ARG A 249 32.66 -48.72 -2.69
C ARG A 249 33.07 -49.73 -1.60
N ASN A 250 32.06 -50.17 -0.82
CA ASN A 250 31.86 -51.44 -0.06
C ASN A 250 31.02 -51.11 1.21
N GLY A 251 30.13 -51.95 1.77
CA GLY A 251 29.86 -53.39 1.67
C GLY A 251 29.99 -54.02 3.09
N SER A 252 29.11 -54.87 3.65
CA SER A 252 27.94 -55.63 3.13
C SER A 252 26.99 -56.07 4.29
N GLY A 253 25.86 -56.75 3.99
CA GLY A 253 24.95 -57.42 4.96
C GLY A 253 25.41 -58.83 5.39
N PRO A 254 24.55 -59.86 5.62
CA PRO A 254 23.09 -60.00 5.35
C PRO A 254 22.25 -59.78 6.64
N ALA A 255 21.08 -60.36 6.99
CA ALA A 255 20.18 -61.42 6.48
C ALA A 255 18.78 -61.27 7.18
N GLU A 256 17.74 -62.15 7.15
CA GLU A 256 17.05 -63.04 6.19
C GLU A 256 15.93 -63.81 6.95
N HIS A 257 14.69 -63.81 6.43
CA HIS A 257 13.55 -64.79 6.54
C HIS A 257 12.27 -64.03 6.09
N GLU A 258 11.49 -64.33 5.05
CA GLU A 258 11.00 -65.54 4.35
C GLU A 258 9.54 -65.95 4.73
N ARG A 259 8.62 -65.77 3.75
CA ARG A 259 7.33 -66.48 3.50
C ARG A 259 6.16 -66.23 4.49
N ALA A 260 4.88 -66.42 4.13
CA ALA A 260 4.25 -66.95 2.91
C ALA A 260 2.85 -66.31 2.63
N ASP A 261 2.37 -66.41 1.37
CA ASP A 261 1.00 -66.69 0.82
C ASP A 261 -0.29 -66.16 1.53
N ALA A 262 -1.42 -65.83 0.87
CA ALA A 262 -1.92 -66.09 -0.50
C ALA A 262 -2.97 -65.04 -0.99
N ASP A 263 -3.43 -65.20 -2.25
CA ASP A 263 -4.72 -64.86 -2.92
C ASP A 263 -5.82 -63.98 -2.24
N ALA A 264 -6.62 -63.15 -2.95
CA ALA A 264 -6.71 -62.83 -4.40
C ALA A 264 -7.58 -61.57 -4.73
N ASP A 265 -7.52 -61.18 -6.02
CA ASP A 265 -8.55 -60.51 -6.86
C ASP A 265 -8.67 -58.96 -6.94
N ALA A 266 -9.10 -58.51 -8.14
CA ALA A 266 -9.51 -57.18 -8.61
C ALA A 266 -8.44 -56.05 -8.81
N PRO A 267 -8.64 -55.12 -9.78
CA PRO A 267 -7.55 -54.32 -10.37
C PRO A 267 -7.34 -52.90 -9.80
N PRO A 268 -6.15 -52.29 -9.98
CA PRO A 268 -5.80 -50.98 -9.42
C PRO A 268 -6.26 -49.78 -10.26
N ALA A 269 -7.05 -48.89 -9.65
CA ALA A 269 -7.22 -47.52 -10.14
C ALA A 269 -6.02 -46.66 -9.70
N GLN A 270 -5.17 -46.23 -10.64
CA GLN A 270 -3.95 -45.47 -10.32
C GLN A 270 -4.27 -44.05 -9.82
N GLY A 271 -3.94 -43.77 -8.56
CA GLY A 271 -3.99 -42.44 -7.98
C GLY A 271 -2.82 -41.58 -8.46
N GLY A 272 -3.12 -40.51 -9.21
CA GLY A 272 -2.12 -39.63 -9.81
C GLY A 272 -2.55 -38.16 -9.89
N ARG A 273 -3.08 -37.58 -8.79
CA ARG A 273 -3.48 -36.16 -8.73
C ARG A 273 -2.26 -35.22 -8.63
N GLY A 274 -1.49 -35.13 -9.71
CA GLY A 274 -0.63 -33.98 -9.96
C GLY A 274 -1.47 -32.72 -10.19
N VAL A 275 -0.96 -31.55 -9.80
CA VAL A 275 -1.62 -30.27 -10.07
C VAL A 275 -1.44 -29.91 -11.55
N PRO A 276 -2.52 -29.61 -12.32
CA PRO A 276 -2.40 -29.21 -13.72
C PRO A 276 -1.48 -28.01 -13.91
N THR A 277 -0.66 -28.03 -14.96
CA THR A 277 0.27 -26.93 -15.24
C THR A 277 -0.42 -25.81 -16.04
N PRO A 278 0.13 -24.58 -16.04
CA PRO A 278 -0.46 -23.47 -16.81
C PRO A 278 -0.59 -23.72 -18.33
N LYS A 279 0.11 -24.74 -18.87
CA LYS A 279 0.02 -25.15 -20.27
C LYS A 279 -1.26 -25.92 -20.59
N ASP A 280 -1.75 -26.70 -19.63
CA ASP A 280 -2.90 -27.61 -19.81
C ASP A 280 -4.22 -26.83 -19.88
N LEU A 281 -4.30 -25.67 -19.23
CA LEU A 281 -5.43 -24.75 -19.29
C LEU A 281 -5.49 -23.94 -20.59
N ALA A 282 -4.37 -23.76 -21.30
CA ALA A 282 -4.33 -22.97 -22.54
C ALA A 282 -5.06 -23.66 -23.71
N SER A 283 -5.04 -25.00 -23.74
CA SER A 283 -5.68 -25.80 -24.79
C SER A 283 -7.22 -25.81 -24.73
N LEU A 284 -7.83 -25.28 -23.65
CA LEU A 284 -9.28 -25.24 -23.45
C LEU A 284 -9.94 -23.95 -24.00
N ARG A 285 -9.21 -23.10 -24.74
CA ARG A 285 -9.73 -21.85 -25.32
C ARG A 285 -9.47 -21.74 -26.83
N ALA A 286 -10.36 -22.31 -27.62
CA ALA A 286 -10.52 -22.05 -29.05
C ALA A 286 -11.92 -21.46 -29.34
N PRO A 287 -12.08 -20.59 -30.35
CA PRO A 287 -13.28 -19.74 -30.48
C PRO A 287 -14.43 -20.40 -31.27
N LEU A 288 -15.67 -20.08 -30.90
CA LEU A 288 -16.84 -20.32 -31.75
C LEU A 288 -17.04 -19.15 -32.72
N GLY A 289 -16.98 -19.46 -34.03
CA GLY A 289 -17.31 -18.54 -35.12
C GLY A 289 -18.82 -18.44 -35.39
N PRO A 290 -19.23 -17.54 -36.31
CA PRO A 290 -20.61 -17.04 -36.37
C PRO A 290 -21.54 -17.81 -37.31
N SER A 291 -22.84 -17.61 -37.12
CA SER A 291 -23.89 -17.87 -38.12
C SER A 291 -24.78 -16.62 -38.30
N VAL A 292 -25.31 -16.44 -39.52
CA VAL A 292 -26.05 -15.24 -39.94
C VAL A 292 -27.57 -15.53 -39.98
N GLY A 293 -28.41 -14.56 -39.63
CA GLY A 293 -29.86 -14.65 -39.78
C GLY A 293 -30.52 -13.27 -39.91
N THR A 294 -31.10 -12.98 -41.09
CA THR A 294 -31.63 -11.66 -41.45
C THR A 294 -33.16 -11.67 -41.53
N SER A 295 -33.84 -10.67 -40.96
CA SER A 295 -35.18 -10.24 -41.37
C SER A 295 -35.41 -8.76 -41.01
N ALA A 296 -36.40 -8.12 -41.65
CA ALA A 296 -36.58 -6.65 -41.63
C ALA A 296 -37.92 -6.22 -41.00
N GLY A 297 -38.01 -4.96 -40.55
CA GLY A 297 -39.22 -4.38 -39.94
C GLY A 297 -39.23 -2.85 -39.88
N THR A 298 -39.94 -2.25 -40.83
CA THR A 298 -40.55 -0.90 -40.83
C THR A 298 -41.45 -0.64 -39.59
N SER A 299 -41.85 0.58 -39.20
CA SER A 299 -41.70 1.95 -39.76
C SER A 299 -42.18 3.03 -38.76
N ALA A 300 -41.67 4.27 -38.93
CA ALA A 300 -42.34 5.59 -38.71
C ALA A 300 -43.07 5.93 -37.38
N GLY A 301 -42.99 7.20 -36.94
CA GLY A 301 -43.89 7.70 -35.88
C GLY A 301 -43.45 8.94 -35.08
N GLN A 302 -43.25 10.09 -35.70
CA GLN A 302 -43.42 11.40 -35.03
C GLN A 302 -44.86 11.89 -35.35
N PRO A 303 -45.54 12.66 -34.47
CA PRO A 303 -45.29 14.11 -34.44
C PRO A 303 -45.48 14.82 -33.07
N THR A 304 -45.34 16.14 -33.13
CA THR A 304 -45.52 17.18 -32.10
C THR A 304 -46.95 17.34 -31.53
N GLY A 305 -47.10 17.91 -30.33
CA GLY A 305 -48.42 18.37 -29.83
C GLY A 305 -48.47 19.06 -28.45
N GLN A 306 -48.02 20.31 -28.35
CA GLN A 306 -48.56 21.32 -27.39
C GLN A 306 -49.67 22.11 -28.13
N PRO A 307 -50.71 22.69 -27.47
CA PRO A 307 -50.50 23.87 -26.58
C PRO A 307 -51.56 24.18 -25.48
N THR A 308 -51.24 25.20 -24.64
CA THR A 308 -52.13 26.16 -23.94
C THR A 308 -53.18 25.72 -22.88
N GLY A 309 -53.38 26.58 -21.85
CA GLY A 309 -54.45 26.52 -20.83
C GLY A 309 -55.71 27.35 -21.23
N PRO A 310 -56.32 28.21 -20.38
CA PRO A 310 -55.90 28.67 -19.03
C PRO A 310 -57.04 28.87 -17.97
N SER A 311 -56.69 29.45 -16.80
CA SER A 311 -57.51 30.32 -15.92
C SER A 311 -58.71 29.79 -15.09
N GLY A 312 -58.84 30.29 -13.84
CA GLY A 312 -60.04 30.22 -12.98
C GLY A 312 -59.72 29.88 -11.50
N THR A 313 -59.32 30.80 -10.62
CA THR A 313 -60.11 31.79 -9.83
C THR A 313 -61.08 31.25 -8.75
N ALA A 314 -60.77 31.56 -7.47
CA ALA A 314 -61.70 31.74 -6.34
C ALA A 314 -62.52 30.52 -5.83
N ALA A 315 -63.04 30.49 -4.58
CA ALA A 315 -62.63 31.09 -3.30
C ALA A 315 -63.45 30.46 -2.14
N ALA A 316 -63.00 30.67 -0.90
CA ALA A 316 -63.75 30.59 0.37
C ALA A 316 -64.47 29.27 0.75
N ALA A 317 -63.92 28.59 1.76
CA ALA A 317 -64.58 28.40 3.05
C ALA A 317 -63.52 28.48 4.17
#